data_AF-A0A3D2XD07-F1
#
_entry.id   AF-A0A3D2XD07-F1
#
_cell.length_a   1.000
_cell.length_b   1.000
_cell.length_c   1.000
_cell.angle_alpha   90.00
_cell.angle_beta   90.00
_cell.angle_gamma   90.00
#
_symmetry.space_group_name_H-M   'P 1'
#
loop_
_entity.id
_entity.type
_entity.pdbx_description
1 polymer ?
#
loop_
_entity_poly.entity_id
_entity_poly.type
_entity_poly.pdbx_seq_one_letter_code
_entity_poly.pdbx_strand_id
1 'polypeptide(L)'
;MKPVLFIDRDGVVLQEPPEDFQIDRIEKTAFVKGSISTLSQIATSFDYFKVMVTNQDGLGTDSYPEKDFFPYHDLMIRTLEGEGFVFDEMIIDRTFAADNQPTRKPGT
;
A
#
# COMPACT_ATOMS: atom_id res chain seq x y z
N MET A 1 1.28 -4.90 25.38
CA MET A 1 1.87 -4.23 24.20
C MET A 1 1.45 -5.06 23.00
N LYS A 2 0.75 -4.49 22.01
CA LYS A 2 0.27 -5.22 20.84
C LYS A 2 1.38 -5.26 19.79
N PRO A 3 1.77 -6.42 19.23
CA PRO A 3 2.77 -6.46 18.16
C PRO A 3 2.25 -5.72 16.93
N VAL A 4 3.14 -5.00 16.26
CA VAL A 4 2.81 -4.20 15.06
C VAL A 4 3.28 -4.94 13.82
N LEU A 5 2.41 -5.06 12.82
CA LEU A 5 2.71 -5.62 11.50
C LEU A 5 2.76 -4.48 10.48
N PHE A 6 3.97 -4.16 10.03
CA PHE A 6 4.18 -3.20 8.95
C PHE A 6 4.14 -3.92 7.59
N ILE A 7 3.35 -3.41 6.66
CA ILE A 7 3.14 -4.01 5.33
C ILE A 7 3.36 -2.96 4.25
N ASP A 8 4.17 -3.29 3.24
CA ASP A 8 4.25 -2.47 2.03
C ASP A 8 3.02 -2.65 1.14
N ARG A 9 2.74 -1.69 0.25
CA ARG A 9 1.65 -1.81 -0.71
C ARG A 9 2.10 -2.47 -2.00
N ASP A 10 3.02 -1.83 -2.70
CA ASP A 10 3.48 -2.23 -4.03
C ASP A 10 4.54 -3.33 -3.89
N GLY A 11 4.44 -4.37 -4.72
CA GLY A 11 5.27 -5.58 -4.64
C GLY A 11 4.89 -6.55 -3.53
N VAL A 12 4.03 -6.17 -2.58
CA VAL A 12 3.60 -7.02 -1.44
C VAL A 12 2.11 -7.33 -1.49
N VAL A 13 1.24 -6.32 -1.56
CA VAL A 13 -0.21 -6.50 -1.70
C VAL A 13 -0.60 -6.46 -3.16
N LEU A 14 -0.18 -5.42 -3.86
CA LEU A 14 -0.40 -5.22 -5.28
C LEU A 14 0.89 -5.49 -6.05
N GLN A 15 0.78 -5.97 -7.29
CA GLN A 15 1.90 -6.14 -8.19
C GLN A 15 2.43 -4.77 -8.59
N GLU A 16 3.73 -4.56 -8.39
CA GLU A 16 4.39 -3.32 -8.77
C GLU A 16 4.54 -3.25 -10.31
N PRO A 17 4.00 -2.21 -10.97
CA PRO A 17 4.13 -2.06 -12.42
C PRO A 17 5.58 -1.82 -12.83
N PRO A 18 6.14 -2.57 -13.79
CA PRO A 18 7.57 -2.45 -14.14
C PRO A 18 7.91 -1.20 -14.96
N GLU A 19 6.91 -0.50 -15.48
CA GLU A 19 7.10 0.63 -16.40
C GLU A 19 7.41 1.94 -15.65
N ASP A 20 6.60 2.27 -14.65
CA ASP A 20 6.67 3.52 -13.91
C ASP A 20 6.45 3.36 -12.40
N PHE A 21 6.29 2.12 -11.91
CA PHE A 21 6.07 1.80 -10.50
C PHE A 21 4.81 2.45 -9.90
N GLN A 22 3.87 2.91 -10.74
CA GLN A 22 2.65 3.60 -10.31
C GLN A 22 1.39 2.83 -10.70
N ILE A 23 0.52 2.59 -9.71
CA ILE A 23 -0.80 1.98 -9.91
C ILE A 23 -1.83 3.10 -10.11
N ASP A 24 -1.86 3.62 -11.33
CA ASP A 24 -2.66 4.78 -11.76
C ASP A 24 -3.86 4.41 -12.67
N ARG A 25 -4.02 3.12 -12.96
CA ARG A 25 -5.08 2.59 -13.84
C ARG A 25 -5.48 1.17 -13.47
N ILE A 26 -6.69 0.77 -13.87
CA ILE A 26 -7.25 -0.53 -13.51
C ILE A 26 -6.44 -1.68 -14.12
N GLU A 27 -5.88 -1.51 -15.32
CA GLU A 27 -5.06 -2.52 -16.00
C GLU A 27 -3.75 -2.81 -15.27
N LYS A 28 -3.27 -1.84 -14.48
CA LYS A 28 -2.09 -1.99 -13.61
C LYS A 28 -2.45 -2.52 -12.22
N THR A 29 -3.74 -2.67 -11.90
CA THR A 29 -4.19 -3.12 -10.58
C THR A 29 -4.32 -4.64 -10.58
N ALA A 30 -3.29 -5.33 -10.09
CA ALA A 30 -3.33 -6.78 -9.87
C ALA A 30 -2.80 -7.11 -8.47
N PHE A 31 -3.44 -8.03 -7.77
CA PHE A 31 -2.92 -8.50 -6.48
C PHE A 31 -1.73 -9.45 -6.66
N VAL A 32 -0.77 -9.38 -5.74
CA VAL A 32 0.28 -10.39 -5.64
C VAL A 32 -0.37 -11.74 -5.33
N LYS A 33 0.08 -12.81 -5.99
CA LYS A 33 -0.50 -14.16 -5.81
C LYS A 33 -0.48 -14.57 -4.33
N GLY A 34 -1.67 -14.83 -3.78
CA GLY A 34 -1.86 -15.27 -2.40
C GLY A 34 -1.93 -14.15 -1.36
N SER A 35 -1.64 -12.89 -1.73
CA SER A 35 -1.67 -11.74 -0.80
C SER A 35 -2.99 -11.64 -0.05
N ILE A 36 -4.12 -11.64 -0.75
CA ILE A 36 -5.47 -11.58 -0.17
C ILE A 36 -5.68 -12.71 0.85
N SER A 37 -5.47 -13.96 0.43
CA SER A 37 -5.69 -15.13 1.30
C SER A 37 -4.78 -15.14 2.52
N THR A 38 -3.51 -14.75 2.36
CA THR A 38 -2.54 -14.71 3.46
C THR A 38 -2.87 -13.59 4.44
N LEU A 39 -3.24 -12.41 3.96
CA LEU A 39 -3.66 -11.31 4.82
C LEU A 39 -4.93 -11.67 5.60
N SER A 40 -5.93 -12.27 4.94
CA SER A 40 -7.14 -12.78 5.62
C SER A 40 -6.80 -13.80 6.72
N GLN A 41 -5.90 -14.75 6.44
CA GLN A 41 -5.41 -15.70 7.45
C GLN A 41 -4.71 -14.99 8.60
N ILE A 42 -3.91 -13.95 8.31
CA ILE A 42 -3.22 -13.17 9.34
C ILE A 42 -4.23 -12.47 10.25
N ALA A 43 -5.26 -11.84 9.69
CA ALA A 43 -6.30 -11.14 10.45
C ALA A 43 -7.11 -12.08 11.35
N THR A 44 -7.32 -13.33 10.93
CA THR A 44 -8.08 -14.31 11.72
C THR A 44 -7.23 -15.04 12.76
N SER A 45 -5.93 -15.23 12.48
CA SER A 45 -5.03 -16.05 13.31
C SER A 45 -4.21 -15.24 14.32
N PHE A 46 -3.99 -13.95 14.07
CA PHE A 46 -3.11 -13.13 14.88
C PHE A 46 -3.75 -11.79 15.23
N ASP A 47 -3.44 -11.31 16.44
CA ASP A 47 -3.89 -10.01 16.93
C ASP A 47 -2.79 -8.96 16.78
N TYR A 48 -2.51 -8.56 15.53
CA TYR A 48 -1.56 -7.48 15.20
C TYR A 48 -2.24 -6.11 15.14
N PHE A 49 -1.49 -5.04 15.43
CA PHE A 49 -1.78 -3.70 14.96
C PHE A 49 -1.20 -3.56 13.54
N LYS A 50 -2.04 -3.43 12.52
CA LYS A 50 -1.68 -3.55 11.10
C LYS A 50 -1.48 -2.16 10.52
N VAL A 51 -0.26 -1.85 10.10
CA VAL A 51 0.12 -0.56 9.54
C VAL A 51 0.56 -0.74 8.09
N MET A 52 -0.10 -0.07 7.15
CA MET A 52 0.43 0.04 5.79
C MET A 52 1.48 1.15 5.75
N VAL A 53 2.63 0.88 5.14
CA VAL A 53 3.69 1.87 4.93
C VAL A 53 4.12 1.84 3.47
N THR A 54 3.96 2.93 2.71
CA THR A 54 4.27 2.95 1.28
C THR A 54 4.88 4.28 0.83
N ASN A 55 5.81 4.23 -0.13
CA ASN A 55 6.35 5.40 -0.81
C ASN A 55 5.62 5.54 -2.15
N GLN A 56 5.07 6.71 -2.45
CA GLN A 56 4.32 7.02 -3.67
C GLN A 56 4.92 8.28 -4.28
N ASP A 57 5.99 8.09 -5.05
CA ASP A 57 6.81 9.17 -5.61
C ASP A 57 5.95 10.18 -6.38
N GLY A 58 5.91 11.41 -5.89
CA GLY A 58 5.21 12.51 -6.53
C GLY A 58 3.69 12.51 -6.35
N LEU A 59 3.14 11.72 -5.42
CA LEU A 59 1.70 11.70 -5.16
C LEU A 59 1.17 13.09 -4.78
N GLY A 60 0.19 13.58 -5.53
CA GLY A 60 -0.41 14.92 -5.37
C GLY A 60 0.25 16.00 -6.24
N THR A 61 1.23 15.65 -7.05
CA THR A 61 1.79 16.53 -8.09
C THR A 61 1.11 16.28 -9.44
N ASP A 62 1.43 17.10 -10.44
CA ASP A 62 0.94 16.90 -11.81
C ASP A 62 1.41 15.59 -12.44
N SER A 63 2.54 15.02 -12.00
CA SER A 63 3.04 13.74 -12.51
C SER A 63 2.35 12.53 -11.88
N TYR A 64 1.75 12.67 -10.70
CA TYR A 64 0.96 11.59 -10.08
C TYR A 64 -0.20 12.17 -9.25
N PRO A 65 -1.29 12.60 -9.90
CA PRO A 65 -2.42 13.22 -9.25
C PRO A 65 -3.14 12.27 -8.29
N GLU A 66 -3.67 12.81 -7.18
CA GLU A 66 -4.44 12.02 -6.20
C GLU A 66 -5.64 11.27 -6.82
N LYS A 67 -6.31 11.88 -7.80
CA LYS A 67 -7.43 11.28 -8.54
C LYS A 67 -7.05 10.00 -9.30
N ASP A 68 -5.78 9.84 -9.62
CA ASP A 68 -5.27 8.68 -10.36
C ASP A 68 -4.75 7.62 -9.37
N PHE A 69 -4.51 7.98 -8.10
CA PHE A 69 -4.10 7.06 -7.03
C PHE A 69 -5.27 6.46 -6.26
N PHE A 70 -6.15 7.32 -5.72
CA PHE A 70 -7.16 6.91 -4.73
C PHE A 70 -8.14 5.84 -5.23
N PRO A 71 -8.64 5.86 -6.48
CA PRO A 71 -9.57 4.83 -6.94
C PRO A 71 -9.04 3.39 -6.80
N TYR A 72 -7.74 3.18 -7.06
CA TYR A 72 -7.12 1.85 -7.01
C TYR A 72 -6.66 1.49 -5.59
N HIS A 73 -6.18 2.48 -4.84
CA HIS A 73 -5.93 2.32 -3.41
C HIS A 73 -7.21 1.91 -2.66
N ASP A 74 -8.32 2.61 -2.88
CA ASP A 74 -9.61 2.34 -2.23
C ASP A 74 -10.24 1.02 -2.70
N LEU A 75 -10.00 0.62 -3.96
CA LEU A 75 -10.39 -0.71 -4.44
C LEU A 75 -9.65 -1.81 -3.66
N MET A 76 -8.34 -1.65 -3.48
CA MET A 76 -7.52 -2.59 -2.70
C MET A 76 -8.00 -2.66 -1.25
N ILE A 77 -8.23 -1.52 -0.59
CA ILE A 77 -8.73 -1.48 0.80
C ILE A 77 -10.06 -2.21 0.91
N ARG A 78 -11.06 -1.85 0.10
CA ARG A 78 -12.39 -2.49 0.15
C ARG A 78 -12.33 -3.99 -0.14
N THR A 79 -11.42 -4.43 -1.01
CA THR A 79 -11.22 -5.85 -1.31
C THR A 79 -10.69 -6.60 -0.10
N LEU A 80 -9.68 -6.05 0.57
CA LEU A 80 -9.10 -6.66 1.78
C LEU A 80 -10.08 -6.63 2.96
N GLU A 81 -10.83 -5.55 3.14
CA GLU A 81 -11.88 -5.44 4.15
C GLU A 81 -12.96 -6.50 3.96
N GLY A 82 -13.37 -6.76 2.71
CA GLY A 82 -14.32 -7.83 2.37
C GLY A 82 -13.83 -9.23 2.77
N GLU A 83 -12.52 -9.42 2.88
CA GLU A 83 -11.86 -10.67 3.29
C GLU A 83 -11.45 -10.64 4.78
N GLY A 84 -11.92 -9.64 5.54
CA GLY A 84 -11.70 -9.50 6.98
C GLY A 84 -10.36 -8.86 7.36
N PHE A 85 -9.60 -8.34 6.41
CA PHE A 85 -8.34 -7.64 6.68
C PHE A 85 -8.50 -6.12 6.61
N VAL A 86 -8.40 -5.46 7.77
CA VAL A 86 -8.48 -3.99 7.91
C VAL A 86 -7.14 -3.46 8.41
N PHE A 87 -6.62 -2.39 7.78
CA PHE A 87 -5.47 -1.66 8.29
C PHE A 87 -5.91 -0.73 9.44
N ASP A 88 -5.16 -0.73 10.54
CA ASP A 88 -5.39 0.17 11.67
C ASP A 88 -4.82 1.57 11.38
N GLU A 89 -3.74 1.65 10.59
CA GLU A 89 -3.12 2.91 10.17
C GLU A 89 -2.50 2.77 8.76
N MET A 90 -2.45 3.86 8.02
CA MET A 90 -1.88 3.92 6.66
C MET A 90 -0.98 5.14 6.53
N ILE A 91 0.31 4.90 6.31
CA ILE A 91 1.34 5.92 6.16
C ILE A 91 1.78 5.92 4.70
N ILE A 92 1.49 7.02 4.00
CA ILE A 92 1.78 7.19 2.58
C ILE A 92 2.76 8.35 2.44
N ASP A 93 4.02 8.05 2.16
CA ASP A 93 5.01 9.06 1.80
C ASP A 93 4.78 9.48 0.35
N ARG A 94 4.75 10.80 0.09
CA ARG A 94 4.41 11.39 -1.21
C ARG A 94 5.63 11.97 -1.93
N THR A 95 6.79 11.89 -1.31
CA THR A 95 7.99 12.63 -1.69
C THR A 95 8.76 11.85 -2.75
N PHE A 96 9.51 12.54 -3.59
CA PHE A 96 10.42 11.87 -4.51
C PHE A 96 11.64 11.33 -3.76
N ALA A 97 12.26 10.27 -4.29
CA ALA A 97 13.53 9.78 -3.76
C ALA A 97 14.61 10.86 -3.64
N ALA A 98 14.62 11.83 -4.56
CA ALA A 98 15.56 12.95 -4.56
C ALA A 98 15.35 13.96 -3.42
N ASP A 99 14.15 14.01 -2.82
CA ASP A 99 13.82 14.97 -1.76
C ASP A 99 14.46 14.61 -0.42
N ASN A 100 14.94 13.37 -0.25
CA ASN A 100 15.63 12.87 0.95
C ASN A 100 14.89 13.18 2.27
N GLN A 101 13.57 13.10 2.26
CA GLN A 101 12.75 13.38 3.44
C GLN A 101 12.81 12.22 4.45
N PRO A 102 12.81 12.51 5.77
CA PRO A 102 12.88 11.48 6.81
C PRO A 102 11.62 10.59 6.86
N THR A 103 10.53 11.01 6.23
CA THR A 103 9.27 10.27 6.13
C THR A 103 9.32 9.14 5.10
N ARG A 104 10.29 9.16 4.17
CA ARG A 104 10.42 8.17 3.10
C ARG A 104 11.15 6.93 3.60
N LYS A 105 10.58 5.73 3.39
CA LYS A 105 11.28 4.46 3.68
C LYS A 105 12.58 4.33 2.86
N PRO A 106 13.67 3.76 3.40
CA PRO A 106 13.84 3.24 4.77
C PRO A 106 14.35 4.29 5.76
N GLY A 107 14.11 5.59 5.53
CA GLY A 107 14.68 6.74 6.23
C GLY A 107 14.98 6.50 7.71
N THR A 108 16.25 6.66 8.07
CA THR A 108 16.84 6.45 9.41
C THR A 108 16.24 7.35 10.46
#